data_AF-A0A376TMH6-F1
#
_entry.id   AF-A0A376TMH6-F1
#
_cell.length_a   1.000
_cell.length_b   1.000
_cell.length_c   1.000
_cell.angle_alpha   90.00
_cell.angle_beta   90.00
_cell.angle_gamma   90.00
#
_symmetry.space_group_name_H-M   'P 1'
#
loop_
_entity.id
_entity.type
_entity.pdbx_description
1 polymer ?
#
loop_
_entity_poly.entity_id
_entity_poly.type
_entity_poly.pdbx_seq_one_letter_code
_entity_poly.pdbx_strand_id
1 'polypeptide(L)' 'MGESSGQTYRLGDRVEVRVEAVNMDERKIDFSLISSERAPRNVGKNGARESEKGDAGKKRRQASSGR' A
#
# COMPACT_ATOMS: atom_id res chain seq x y z
N MET A 1 -16.32 -12.47 -9.13
CA MET A 1 -15.19 -11.84 -9.85
C MET A 1 -14.73 -10.67 -9.01
N GLY A 2 -13.79 -10.85 -8.07
CA GLY A 2 -13.50 -9.76 -7.12
C GLY A 2 -12.21 -9.87 -6.31
N GLU A 3 -11.35 -10.86 -6.54
CA GLU A 3 -10.20 -11.10 -5.63
C GLU A 3 -8.88 -11.44 -6.34
N SER A 4 -8.79 -11.33 -7.67
CA SER A 4 -7.62 -11.90 -8.37
C SER A 4 -6.39 -10.99 -8.45
N SER A 5 -6.40 -9.79 -7.84
CA SER A 5 -5.27 -8.85 -7.92
C SER A 5 -4.44 -8.75 -6.64
N GLY A 6 -4.91 -9.28 -5.50
CA GLY A 6 -4.19 -9.16 -4.21
C GLY A 6 -3.97 -7.72 -3.73
N GLN A 7 -4.65 -6.74 -4.35
CA GLN A 7 -4.55 -5.33 -4.01
C GLN A 7 -5.53 -5.03 -2.86
N THR A 8 -4.99 -4.49 -1.76
CA THR A 8 -5.76 -4.10 -0.57
C THR A 8 -5.53 -2.62 -0.33
N TYR A 9 -6.60 -1.85 -0.34
CA TYR A 9 -6.60 -0.43 -0.01
C TYR A 9 -7.02 -0.25 1.44
N ARG A 10 -6.33 0.62 2.17
CA ARG A 10 -6.63 0.89 3.59
C ARG A 10 -6.85 2.36 3.79
N LEU A 11 -7.63 2.68 4.81
CA LEU A 11 -7.76 4.04 5.28
C LEU A 11 -6.39 4.56 5.76
N GLY A 12 -6.02 5.76 5.32
CA GLY A 12 -4.73 6.38 5.63
C GLY A 12 -3.62 6.11 4.60
N ASP A 13 -3.82 5.21 3.65
CA ASP A 13 -2.93 5.10 2.49
C ASP A 13 -3.07 6.36 1.61
N ARG A 14 -1.94 6.83 1.06
CA ARG A 14 -1.95 7.97 0.13
C ARG A 14 -2.26 7.46 -1.26
N VAL A 15 -3.13 8.16 -1.98
CA VAL A 15 -3.56 7.77 -3.32
C VAL A 15 -3.59 8.97 -4.25
N GLU A 16 -3.30 8.71 -5.52
CA GLU A 16 -3.51 9.65 -6.61
C GLU A 16 -4.75 9.18 -7.40
N VAL A 17 -5.70 10.09 -7.58
CA VAL A 17 -7.00 9.79 -8.19
C VAL A 17 -7.34 10.80 -9.27
N ARG A 18 -8.16 10.37 -10.24
CA ARG A 18 -8.83 11.24 -11.20
C ARG A 18 -10.29 11.45 -10.77
N VAL A 19 -10.81 12.65 -10.99
CA VAL A 19 -12.22 12.97 -10.81
C VAL A 19 -12.97 12.58 -12.08
N GLU A 20 -13.93 11.66 -11.96
CA GLU A 20 -14.77 11.23 -13.08
C GLU A 20 -16.03 12.10 -13.17
N ALA A 21 -16.69 12.35 -12.04
CA ALA A 21 -17.91 13.15 -11.99
C ALA A 21 -18.09 13.85 -10.63
N VAL A 22 -18.86 14.95 -10.66
CA VAL A 22 -19.28 15.69 -9.45
C VAL A 22 -20.79 15.86 -9.50
N ASN A 23 -21.47 15.39 -8.46
CA ASN A 23 -22.90 15.54 -8.27
C ASN A 23 -23.17 16.49 -7.09
N MET A 24 -23.72 17.67 -7.38
CA MET A 24 -23.93 18.73 -6.39
C MET A 24 -25.16 18.49 -5.50
N ASP A 25 -26.20 17.86 -6.03
CA ASP A 25 -27.44 17.58 -5.29
C ASP A 25 -27.21 16.57 -4.17
N GLU A 26 -26.54 15.46 -4.49
CA GLU A 26 -26.18 14.43 -3.51
C GLU A 26 -24.91 14.77 -2.72
N ARG A 27 -24.19 15.81 -3.11
CA ARG A 27 -22.87 16.20 -2.58
C ARG A 27 -21.87 15.05 -2.65
N LYS A 28 -21.86 14.34 -3.79
CA LYS A 28 -21.01 13.17 -4.06
C LYS A 28 -20.03 13.46 -5.20
N ILE A 29 -18.90 12.77 -5.15
CA ILE A 29 -17.85 12.84 -6.15
C ILE A 29 -17.41 11.41 -6.49
N ASP A 30 -17.36 11.09 -7.77
CA ASP A 30 -16.89 9.81 -8.28
C ASP A 30 -15.42 9.91 -8.68
N PHE A 31 -14.61 8.96 -8.21
CA PHE A 31 -13.17 8.93 -8.45
C PHE A 31 -12.73 7.62 -9.09
N SER A 32 -11.69 7.69 -9.93
CA SER A 32 -10.96 6.53 -10.43
C SER A 32 -9.52 6.55 -9.91
N LEU A 33 -8.98 5.38 -9.57
CA LEU A 33 -7.64 5.26 -9.02
C LEU A 33 -6.58 5.33 -10.14
N ILE A 34 -5.60 6.22 -10.01
CA ILE A 34 -4.43 6.27 -10.89
C ILE A 34 -3.30 5.43 -10.27
N SER A 35 -2.97 5.70 -9.00
CA SER A 35 -1.90 5.01 -8.28
C SER A 35 -2.13 5.04 -6.76
N SER A 36 -1.53 4.11 -6.04
CA SER A 36 -1.63 4.01 -4.58
C SER A 36 -0.26 3.77 -3.93
N GLU A 37 0.01 4.46 -2.83
CA GLU A 37 1.20 4.26 -2.00
C GLU A 37 0.77 3.77 -0.61
N ARG A 38 1.30 2.62 -0.18
CA ARG A 38 0.99 2.07 1.14
C ARG A 38 1.76 2.79 2.22
N ALA A 39 1.03 3.40 3.15
CA ALA A 39 1.63 4.01 4.32
C ALA A 39 2.16 2.93 5.29
N PRO A 40 3.32 3.16 5.93
CA PRO A 40 3.86 2.27 6.95
C PRO A 40 2.93 2.21 8.16
N ARG A 41 2.67 1.00 8.64
CA ARG A 41 1.64 0.68 9.66
C ARG A 41 1.95 1.19 11.08
N ASN A 42 3.14 1.73 11.34
CA ASN A 42 3.62 2.08 12.69
C ASN A 42 4.53 3.32 12.70
N VAL A 43 4.02 4.49 12.29
CA VAL A 43 4.69 5.79 12.50
C VAL A 43 4.48 6.33 13.92
N GLY A 44 4.61 5.45 14.92
CA GLY A 44 4.84 5.89 16.30
C GLY A 44 6.24 6.50 16.43
N LYS A 45 6.50 7.18 17.55
CA LYS A 45 7.68 8.03 17.87
C LYS A 45 9.09 7.39 17.65
N ASN A 46 9.17 6.15 17.18
CA ASN A 46 10.39 5.38 16.95
C ASN A 46 10.48 4.75 15.52
N GLY A 47 9.49 4.98 14.64
CA GLY A 47 9.37 4.29 13.34
C GLY A 47 10.43 4.63 12.29
N ALA A 48 11.26 5.66 12.52
CA ALA A 48 12.32 6.05 11.59
C ALA A 48 13.48 5.03 11.47
N ARG A 49 13.54 4.00 12.33
CA ARG A 49 14.67 3.04 12.36
C ARG A 49 14.39 1.68 11.73
N GLU A 50 13.15 1.35 11.39
CA GLU A 50 12.80 -0.01 10.94
C GLU A 50 12.63 -0.15 9.42
N SER A 51 12.51 0.97 8.70
CA SER A 51 12.37 0.95 7.23
C SER A 51 13.61 0.45 6.48
N GLU A 52 14.77 0.29 7.15
CA GLU A 52 15.99 -0.23 6.53
C GLU A 52 16.13 -1.77 6.62
N LYS A 53 15.34 -2.45 7.46
CA LYS A 53 15.49 -3.91 7.67
C LYS A 53 14.57 -4.78 6.80
N GLY A 54 13.71 -4.19 5.99
CA GLY A 54 12.75 -4.90 5.13
C GLY A 54 13.36 -5.62 3.92
N ASP A 55 14.59 -5.26 3.50
CA ASP A 55 15.23 -5.84 2.30
C ASP A 55 16.22 -6.99 2.60
N ALA A 56 16.62 -7.16 3.87
CA ALA A 56 17.61 -8.18 4.26
C ALA A 56 17.03 -9.61 4.44
N GLY A 57 15.72 -9.79 4.28
CA GLY A 57 15.03 -11.07 4.52
C GLY A 57 15.08 -12.07 3.36
N LYS A 58 15.48 -11.64 2.14
CA LYS A 58 15.41 -12.47 0.93
C LYS A 58 16.71 -13.20 0.52
N LYS A 59 17.81 -13.06 1.27
CA LYS A 59 19.11 -13.70 0.94
C LYS A 59 19.58 -14.81 1.92
N ARG A 60 18.70 -15.36 2.77
CA ARG A 60 19.08 -16.45 3.72
C ARG A 60 18.33 -17.78 3.53
N ARG A 61 17.76 -18.04 2.35
CA ARG A 61 17.15 -19.33 1.99
C ARG A 61 17.87 -20.01 0.82
N GLN A 62 19.19 -19.82 0.73
CA GLN A 62 20.04 -20.43 -0.29
C GLN A 62 21.40 -20.81 0.34
N ALA A 63 21.39 -21.41 1.52
CA ALA A 63 22.59 -21.90 2.20
C ALA A 63 22.30 -23.13 3.08
N SER A 64 21.42 -24.02 2.62
CA SER A 64 21.20 -25.32 3.26
C SER A 64 21.11 -26.46 2.23
N SER A 65 21.95 -26.38 1.19
CA SER A 65 22.35 -27.56 0.41
C SER A 65 23.82 -27.84 0.73
N GLY A 66 24.07 -28.85 1.57
CA GLY A 66 25.41 -29.39 1.78
C GLY A 66 25.77 -29.61 3.25
N ARG A 67 25.33 -30.74 3.82
CA ARG A 67 26.23 -31.82 4.24
C ARG A 67 25.42 -33.08 4.52
#